data_AF-A0AAV2RTW3-F1
#
_entry.id   AF-A0AAV2RTW3-F1
#
_cell.length_a   1.000
_cell.length_b   1.000
_cell.length_c   1.000
_cell.angle_alpha   90.00
_cell.angle_beta   90.00
_cell.angle_gamma   90.00
#
_symmetry.space_group_name_H-M   'P 1'
#
loop_
_entity.id
_entity.type
_entity.pdbx_description
1 polymer ?
#
loop_
_entity_poly.entity_id
_entity_poly.type
_entity_poly.pdbx_seq_one_letter_code
_entity_poly.pdbx_strand_id
1 'polypeptide(L)'
;VAWIFVETQTVLTIHHTIMTRNPRFSLARNDHKHWYLKISDVKPTDRGSYMCQVNTDPMMSQTGFLDVQEPCSANEFMCNDRSCVPLSERCDGIEQCPDRSDEVNC
;
A
#
# COMPACT_ATOMS: atom_id res chain seq x y z
N VAL A 1 16.72 -8.30 12.25
CA VAL A 1 15.87 -7.41 11.44
C VAL A 1 14.56 -7.22 12.17
N ALA A 2 14.10 -5.98 12.34
CA ALA A 2 12.78 -5.65 12.82
C ALA A 2 12.02 -4.89 11.73
N TRP A 3 10.72 -5.14 11.60
CA TRP A 3 9.86 -4.38 10.70
C TRP A 3 8.94 -3.48 11.53
N ILE A 4 8.89 -2.20 11.17
CA ILE A 4 8.16 -1.16 11.90
C ILE A 4 7.27 -0.41 10.91
N PHE A 5 6.02 -0.20 11.27
CA PHE A 5 5.14 0.75 10.58
C PHE A 5 5.39 2.15 11.16
N VAL A 6 5.90 3.06 10.35
CA VAL A 6 6.52 4.32 10.80
C VAL A 6 5.47 5.29 11.31
N GLU A 7 4.32 5.35 10.65
CA GLU A 7 3.23 6.29 10.93
C GLU A 7 2.71 6.14 12.37
N THR A 8 2.67 4.91 12.89
CA THR A 8 2.18 4.62 14.24
C THR A 8 3.28 4.09 15.18
N GLN A 9 4.54 4.09 14.73
CA GLN A 9 5.68 3.49 15.45
C GLN A 9 5.41 2.05 15.93
N THR A 10 4.59 1.30 15.19
CA THR A 10 4.17 -0.05 15.60
C THR A 10 5.19 -1.07 15.13
N VAL A 11 5.73 -1.84 16.08
CA VAL A 11 6.60 -2.98 15.78
C VAL A 11 5.75 -4.12 15.22
N LEU A 12 5.96 -4.46 13.95
CA LEU A 12 5.23 -5.54 13.27
C LEU A 12 5.88 -6.89 13.53
N THR A 13 7.20 -6.96 13.39
CA THR A 13 7.97 -8.19 13.61
C THR A 13 9.34 -7.90 14.20
N ILE A 14 9.85 -8.83 14.99
CA ILE A 14 11.23 -8.85 15.46
C ILE A 14 11.82 -10.20 15.07
N HIS A 15 12.85 -10.17 14.24
CA HIS A 15 13.52 -11.34 13.69
C HIS A 15 12.55 -12.27 12.94
N HIS A 16 12.15 -13.40 13.54
CA HIS A 16 11.20 -14.35 12.96
C HIS A 16 9.86 -14.37 13.68
N THR A 17 9.68 -13.48 14.66
CA THR A 17 8.50 -13.41 15.51
C THR A 17 7.59 -12.28 15.06
N ILE A 18 6.31 -12.61 14.82
CA ILE A 18 5.26 -11.63 14.53
C ILE A 18 4.78 -11.04 15.86
N MET A 19 4.86 -9.72 16.01
CA MET A 19 4.45 -8.99 17.22
C MET A 19 3.06 -8.37 17.08
N THR A 20 2.63 -8.10 15.85
CA THR A 20 1.29 -7.59 15.57
C THR A 20 0.21 -8.66 15.77
N ARG A 21 -0.96 -8.25 16.27
CA ARG A 21 -2.15 -9.12 16.40
C ARG A 21 -2.93 -9.26 15.09
N ASN A 22 -2.59 -8.46 14.07
CA ASN A 22 -3.28 -8.50 12.80
C ASN A 22 -2.76 -9.69 11.96
N PRO A 23 -3.59 -10.71 11.68
CA PRO A 23 -3.16 -11.94 11.03
C PRO A 23 -2.75 -11.76 9.56
N ARG A 24 -3.02 -10.58 8.97
CA ARG A 24 -2.64 -10.24 7.60
C ARG A 24 -1.13 -10.06 7.42
N PHE A 25 -0.42 -9.71 8.49
CA PHE A 25 1.03 -9.56 8.47
C PHE A 25 1.70 -10.89 8.75
N SER A 26 2.64 -11.26 7.88
CA SER A 26 3.42 -12.48 7.96
C SER A 26 4.84 -12.23 7.46
N LEU A 27 5.75 -13.18 7.69
CA LEU A 27 7.09 -13.15 7.11
C LEU A 27 7.18 -14.16 5.98
N ALA A 28 7.60 -13.71 4.81
CA ALA A 28 7.91 -14.57 3.67
C ALA A 28 9.43 -14.82 3.58
N ARG A 29 9.80 -16.03 3.16
CA ARG A 29 11.20 -16.47 3.00
C ARG A 29 11.41 -16.99 1.59
N ASN A 30 12.37 -16.41 0.86
CA ASN A 30 12.71 -16.85 -0.50
C ASN A 30 13.88 -17.86 -0.47
N ASP A 31 15.12 -17.41 -0.19
CA ASP A 31 16.33 -18.26 -0.29
C ASP A 31 17.24 -18.18 0.95
N HIS A 32 16.72 -18.50 2.14
CA HIS A 32 17.44 -18.56 3.44
C HIS A 32 18.19 -17.29 3.92
N LYS A 33 18.42 -16.29 3.05
CA LYS A 33 19.17 -15.06 3.35
C LYS A 33 18.29 -13.83 3.54
N HIS A 34 17.09 -13.83 2.97
CA HIS A 34 16.21 -12.67 2.98
C HIS A 34 14.83 -13.00 3.56
N TRP A 35 14.39 -12.11 4.45
CA TRP A 35 13.09 -12.14 5.09
C TRP A 35 12.34 -10.88 4.68
N TYR A 36 11.16 -11.07 4.10
CA TYR A 36 10.32 -9.96 3.63
C TYR A 36 9.04 -9.92 4.45
N LEU A 37 8.62 -8.71 4.82
CA LEU A 37 7.28 -8.50 5.36
C LEU A 37 6.27 -8.78 4.25
N LYS A 38 5.32 -9.69 4.52
CA LYS A 38 4.22 -10.01 3.63
C LYS A 38 2.92 -9.55 4.27
N ILE A 39 2.18 -8.71 3.54
CA ILE A 39 0.84 -8.26 3.91
C ILE A 39 -0.14 -8.97 2.98
N SER A 40 -1.07 -9.73 3.53
CA SER A 40 -2.14 -10.42 2.79
C SER A 40 -3.42 -9.61 2.88
N ASP A 41 -4.30 -9.65 1.86
CA ASP A 41 -5.54 -8.85 1.84
C ASP A 41 -5.23 -7.37 2.14
N VAL A 42 -4.43 -6.76 1.26
CA VAL A 42 -3.92 -5.38 1.42
C VAL A 42 -5.10 -4.41 1.34
N LYS A 43 -5.17 -3.47 2.30
CA LYS A 43 -6.24 -2.47 2.43
C LYS A 43 -5.67 -1.06 2.27
N PRO A 44 -6.48 -0.06 1.88
CA PRO A 44 -6.05 1.33 1.80
C PRO A 44 -5.42 1.86 3.10
N THR A 45 -5.88 1.35 4.25
CA THR A 45 -5.34 1.68 5.57
C THR A 45 -3.90 1.20 5.81
N ASP A 46 -3.39 0.27 4.99
CA ASP A 46 -2.01 -0.22 5.09
C ASP A 46 -1.03 0.72 4.37
N ARG A 47 -1.52 1.72 3.63
CA ARG A 47 -0.71 2.72 2.95
C ARG A 47 0.16 3.48 3.96
N GLY A 48 1.45 3.58 3.66
CA GLY A 48 2.41 4.26 4.53
C GLY A 48 3.81 3.69 4.42
N SER A 49 4.66 4.10 5.35
CA SER A 49 6.09 3.86 5.35
C SER A 49 6.43 2.71 6.28
N TYR A 50 7.11 1.72 5.74
CA TYR A 50 7.57 0.54 6.46
C TYR A 50 9.09 0.59 6.54
N MET A 51 9.61 0.49 7.75
CA MET A 51 11.05 0.49 8.02
C MET A 51 11.52 -0.90 8.38
N CYS A 52 12.58 -1.34 7.71
CA CYS A 52 13.39 -2.49 8.04
C CYS A 52 14.61 -2.01 8.83
N GLN A 53 14.72 -2.41 10.10
CA GLN A 53 15.79 -1.97 11.01
C GLN A 53 16.69 -3.14 11.41
N VAL A 54 18.00 -2.89 11.48
CA VAL A 54 19.00 -3.81 12.02
C VAL A 54 19.72 -3.12 13.18
N ASN A 55 19.74 -3.75 14.34
CA ASN A 55 20.37 -3.22 15.56
C ASN A 55 21.90 -3.41 15.51
N THR A 56 22.55 -2.73 14.58
CA THR A 56 24.01 -2.56 14.52
C THR A 56 24.42 -1.29 15.29
N ASP A 57 25.72 -1.14 15.54
CA ASP A 57 26.30 0.12 16.01
C ASP A 57 27.22 0.67 14.90
N PRO A 58 26.83 1.73 14.16
CA PRO A 58 25.59 2.50 14.27
C PRO A 58 24.36 1.76 13.69
N MET A 59 23.17 2.17 14.11
CA MET A 59 21.92 1.50 13.71
C MET A 59 21.64 1.67 12.21
N MET A 60 21.47 0.56 11.50
CA MET A 60 21.13 0.56 10.08
C MET A 60 19.62 0.42 9.90
N SER A 61 19.05 1.21 8.99
CA SER A 61 17.64 1.09 8.61
C SER A 61 17.43 1.40 7.13
N GLN A 62 16.39 0.80 6.56
CA GLN A 62 15.89 1.11 5.22
C GLN A 62 14.38 1.27 5.28
N THR A 63 13.87 2.35 4.70
CA THR A 63 12.43 2.64 4.67
C THR A 63 11.89 2.49 3.25
N GLY A 64 10.72 1.86 3.10
CA GLY A 64 9.97 1.79 1.86
C GLY A 64 8.55 2.31 2.04
N PHE A 65 8.02 3.03 1.05
CA PHE A 65 6.64 3.51 1.04
C PHE A 65 5.75 2.52 0.29
N LEU A 66 4.69 2.04 0.94
CA LEU A 66 3.64 1.23 0.34
C LEU A 66 2.50 2.15 -0.09
N ASP A 67 2.29 2.25 -1.39
CA ASP A 67 1.11 2.87 -1.97
C ASP A 67 0.10 1.77 -2.33
N VAL A 68 -1.09 1.81 -1.73
CA VAL A 68 -2.15 0.84 -1.98
C VAL A 68 -3.16 1.47 -2.94
N GLN A 69 -3.33 0.85 -4.10
CA GLN A 69 -4.27 1.30 -5.12
C GLN A 69 -5.43 0.30 -5.19
N GLU A 70 -6.64 0.79 -4.92
CA GLU A 70 -7.86 0.03 -5.21
C GLU A 70 -8.26 0.33 -6.66
N PRO A 71 -8.40 -0.69 -7.52
CA PRO A 71 -8.99 -0.47 -8.83
C PRO A 71 -10.43 0.01 -8.64
N CYS A 72 -10.87 0.94 -9.49
CA CYS A 72 -12.27 1.36 -9.52
C CYS A 72 -13.18 0.13 -9.71
N SER A 73 -14.39 0.21 -9.18
CA SER A 73 -15.40 -0.84 -9.29
C SER A 73 -15.72 -1.12 -10.77
N ALA A 74 -16.29 -2.28 -11.07
CA ALA A 74 -16.67 -2.63 -12.46
C ALA A 74 -17.67 -1.63 -13.09
N ASN A 75 -18.34 -0.82 -12.27
CA ASN A 75 -19.29 0.21 -12.68
C ASN A 75 -18.73 1.64 -12.59
N GLU A 76 -17.42 1.79 -12.46
CA GLU A 76 -16.73 3.08 -12.34
C GLU A 76 -15.66 3.24 -13.42
N PHE A 77 -15.47 4.46 -13.90
CA PHE A 77 -14.38 4.89 -14.77
C PHE A 77 -13.24 5.45 -13.90
N MET A 78 -12.00 5.09 -14.23
CA MET A 78 -10.81 5.59 -13.56
C MET A 78 -10.24 6.79 -14.34
N CYS A 79 -10.24 7.95 -13.70
CA CYS A 79 -9.61 9.16 -14.21
C CYS A 79 -8.07 9.00 -14.29
N ASN A 80 -7.34 9.87 -15.00
CA ASN A 80 -5.87 9.74 -15.06
C ASN A 80 -5.19 10.02 -13.71
N ASP A 81 -5.81 10.84 -12.86
CA ASP A 81 -5.36 11.07 -11.48
C ASP A 81 -5.67 9.90 -10.53
N ARG A 82 -6.31 8.84 -11.06
CA ARG A 82 -6.74 7.61 -10.39
C ARG A 82 -7.95 7.78 -9.47
N SER A 83 -8.66 8.91 -9.55
CA SER A 83 -10.00 9.01 -8.97
C SER A 83 -10.99 8.14 -9.74
N CYS A 84 -12.05 7.71 -9.07
CA CYS A 84 -13.10 6.87 -9.64
C CYS A 84 -14.39 7.67 -9.73
N VAL A 85 -15.01 7.66 -10.90
CA VAL A 85 -16.33 8.27 -11.15
C VAL A 85 -17.27 7.19 -11.71
N PRO A 86 -18.58 7.23 -11.45
CA PRO A 86 -19.54 6.30 -12.04
C PRO A 86 -19.42 6.20 -13.57
N LEU A 87 -19.51 5.00 -14.14
CA LEU A 87 -19.50 4.82 -15.60
C LEU A 87 -20.64 5.57 -16.31
N SER A 88 -21.75 5.83 -15.60
CA SER A 88 -22.87 6.63 -16.11
C SER A 88 -22.52 8.11 -16.29
N GLU A 89 -21.48 8.58 -15.60
CA GLU A 89 -20.99 9.96 -15.64
C GLU A 89 -19.89 10.14 -16.69
N ARG A 90 -19.40 9.05 -17.30
CA ARG A 90 -18.46 9.16 -18.43
C ARG A 90 -19.19 9.66 -19.67
N CYS A 91 -18.69 10.73 -20.28
CA CYS A 91 -19.26 11.35 -21.48
C CYS A 91 -20.67 11.90 -21.27
N ASP A 92 -20.96 12.39 -20.06
CA ASP A 92 -22.25 12.98 -19.71
C ASP A 92 -22.30 14.50 -19.94
N GLY A 93 -21.18 15.10 -20.32
CA GLY A 93 -21.04 16.53 -20.60
C GLY A 93 -20.70 17.37 -19.37
N ILE A 94 -20.51 16.76 -18.19
CA ILE A 94 -20.09 17.40 -16.95
C ILE A 94 -18.68 16.90 -16.61
N GLU A 95 -17.84 17.75 -16.02
CA GLU A 95 -16.48 17.39 -15.63
C GLU A 95 -16.48 16.88 -14.17
N GLN A 96 -16.29 15.58 -13.97
CA GLN A 96 -16.16 14.94 -12.66
C GLN A 96 -14.71 14.62 -12.31
N CYS A 97 -13.93 14.20 -13.31
CA CYS A 97 -12.49 14.03 -13.21
C CYS A 97 -11.81 15.41 -13.15
N PRO A 98 -10.88 15.66 -12.20
CA PRO A 98 -10.14 16.93 -12.13
C PRO A 98 -9.31 17.28 -13.36
N ASP A 99 -9.04 16.29 -14.21
CA ASP A 99 -8.32 16.43 -15.47
C ASP A 99 -9.22 16.30 -16.71
N ARG A 100 -10.55 16.22 -16.50
CA ARG A 100 -11.56 16.05 -17.55
C ARG A 100 -11.39 14.77 -18.37
N SER A 101 -10.76 13.73 -17.80
CA SER A 101 -10.50 12.48 -18.52
C SER A 101 -11.74 11.62 -18.80
N ASP A 102 -12.80 11.82 -18.03
CA ASP A 102 -14.16 11.31 -18.25
C ASP A 102 -14.83 11.83 -19.52
N GLU A 103 -14.53 13.08 -19.90
CA GLU A 103 -15.18 13.79 -21.01
C GLU A 103 -14.34 13.82 -22.31
N VAL A 104 -13.28 13.01 -22.39
CA VAL A 104 -12.43 12.88 -23.58
C VAL A 104 -12.54 11.48 -24.19
N ASN A 105 -12.45 11.41 -25.53
CA ASN A 105 -12.47 10.17 -26.30
C ASN A 105 -13.70 9.29 -26.02
N CYS A 106 -14.86 9.94 -26.15
CA CYS A 106 -16.15 9.35 -26.44
C CYS A 106 -16.24 9.08 -27.96
#